data_AF-A0AAX4PF40-F1
#
_entry.id   AF-A0AAX4PF40-F1
#
_cell.length_a   1.000
_cell.length_b   1.000
_cell.length_c   1.000
_cell.angle_alpha   90.00
_cell.angle_beta   90.00
_cell.angle_gamma   90.00
#
_symmetry.space_group_name_H-M   'P 1'
#
loop_
_entity.id
_entity.type
_entity.pdbx_description
1 polymer ?
#
loop_
_entity_poly.entity_id
_entity_poly.type
_entity_poly.pdbx_seq_one_letter_code
_entity_poly.pdbx_strand_id
1 'polypeptide(L)'
;MATSKGKRKRDGEAPRLPDDAWRRILGDLPADYPLHSVAMVSKQLLRIAREMEGAAQTDLGPLLSMTSVTFSASFLDWLHLCVCGRDDLDEGVQEAVAILAARSPGGLDVLRRSGATLSQELAAAAAEGGQVETLQWLRGRGCPFDESVCATAAEHGRIDALEWLRSQDPPVPFNRWTTHAAALKGRVDTLEWLASKGCPYDSWMLRGAAREGHLGVLKWGRSRGLHWHDDVIPMASAGGHLELIKWASSQGCPMDYRACREAAENGKLEVLNWLKENGCPAFPGEEPEE
;
A
#
# COMPACT_ATOMS: atom_id res chain seq x y z
N MET A 1 18.37 -25.20 -49.91
CA MET A 1 17.20 -25.04 -49.04
C MET A 1 17.69 -24.74 -47.64
N ALA A 2 17.75 -23.45 -47.28
CA ALA A 2 18.19 -22.99 -45.98
C ALA A 2 16.96 -22.85 -45.06
N THR A 3 16.85 -23.70 -44.04
CA THR A 3 15.84 -23.53 -43.00
C THR A 3 16.31 -22.47 -42.02
N SER A 4 15.68 -21.31 -42.08
CA SER A 4 15.74 -20.23 -41.09
C SER A 4 15.38 -20.75 -39.70
N LYS A 5 16.37 -20.86 -38.80
CA LYS A 5 16.11 -20.98 -37.36
C LYS A 5 15.88 -19.56 -36.82
N GLY A 6 14.61 -19.20 -36.65
CA GLY A 6 14.21 -18.00 -35.94
C GLY A 6 14.80 -17.99 -34.53
N LYS A 7 15.53 -16.92 -34.19
CA LYS A 7 15.95 -16.64 -32.82
C LYS A 7 14.69 -16.45 -31.96
N ARG A 8 14.36 -17.44 -31.12
CA ARG A 8 13.49 -17.22 -29.97
C ARG A 8 14.14 -16.15 -29.09
N LYS A 9 13.50 -15.00 -28.94
CA LYS A 9 13.85 -13.98 -27.94
C LYS A 9 13.73 -14.66 -26.57
N ARG A 10 14.79 -14.61 -25.74
CA ARG A 10 14.75 -15.13 -24.38
C ARG A 10 13.99 -14.12 -23.53
N ASP A 11 12.67 -14.28 -23.44
CA ASP A 11 11.84 -13.61 -22.46
C ASP A 11 11.97 -14.43 -21.16
N GLY A 12 12.79 -13.97 -20.22
CA GLY A 12 13.06 -14.71 -18.98
C GLY A 12 14.34 -14.33 -18.24
N GLU A 13 14.80 -13.08 -18.30
CA GLU A 13 15.86 -12.65 -17.38
C GLU A 13 15.24 -12.36 -15.99
N ALA A 14 15.77 -13.01 -14.94
CA ALA A 14 15.34 -12.71 -13.57
C ALA A 14 15.67 -11.24 -13.22
N PRO A 15 14.82 -10.56 -12.42
CA PRO A 15 15.02 -9.16 -12.07
C PRO A 15 16.31 -8.94 -11.27
N ARG A 16 16.91 -7.74 -11.41
CA ARG A 16 18.09 -7.34 -10.63
C ARG A 16 17.66 -6.90 -9.22
N LEU A 17 17.51 -7.85 -8.31
CA LEU A 17 17.43 -7.59 -6.87
C LEU A 17 18.83 -7.38 -6.29
N PRO A 18 18.99 -6.62 -5.20
CA PRO A 18 20.28 -6.56 -4.51
C PRO A 18 20.66 -7.93 -3.93
N ASP A 19 21.96 -8.22 -3.86
CA ASP A 19 22.46 -9.58 -3.64
C ASP A 19 22.06 -10.16 -2.28
N ASP A 20 21.85 -9.31 -1.27
CA ASP A 20 21.36 -9.69 0.06
C ASP A 20 19.93 -10.24 0.02
N ALA A 21 19.05 -9.65 -0.80
CA ALA A 21 17.71 -10.15 -1.04
C ALA A 21 17.74 -11.52 -1.75
N TRP A 22 18.62 -11.67 -2.75
CA TRP A 22 18.81 -12.96 -3.41
C TRP A 22 19.42 -14.01 -2.49
N ARG A 23 20.36 -13.64 -1.63
CA ARG A 23 20.95 -14.58 -0.66
C ARG A 23 19.89 -15.10 0.30
N ARG A 24 19.01 -14.24 0.80
CA ARG A 24 17.89 -14.69 1.64
C ARG A 24 17.00 -15.69 0.88
N ILE A 25 16.52 -15.29 -0.31
CA ILE A 25 15.65 -16.13 -1.14
C ILE A 25 16.26 -17.51 -1.45
N LEU A 26 17.57 -17.56 -1.75
CA LEU A 26 18.25 -18.80 -2.13
C LEU A 26 18.68 -19.67 -0.94
N GLY A 27 19.00 -19.06 0.21
CA GLY A 27 19.30 -19.79 1.45
C GLY A 27 18.09 -20.47 2.06
N ASP A 28 16.89 -20.06 1.66
CA ASP A 28 15.65 -20.61 2.19
C ASP A 28 15.13 -21.80 1.37
N LEU A 29 15.84 -22.20 0.30
CA LEU A 29 15.48 -23.33 -0.56
C LEU A 29 16.05 -24.66 -0.01
N PRO A 30 15.36 -25.81 -0.20
CA PRO A 30 15.86 -27.12 0.21
C PRO A 30 17.25 -27.45 -0.37
N ALA A 31 18.07 -28.20 0.37
CA ALA A 31 19.43 -28.55 -0.06
C ALA A 31 19.48 -29.44 -1.32
N ASP A 32 18.39 -30.16 -1.61
CA ASP A 32 18.18 -30.99 -2.79
C ASP A 32 17.45 -30.24 -3.93
N TYR A 33 17.08 -28.97 -3.70
CA TYR A 33 16.44 -28.15 -4.71
C TYR A 33 17.40 -27.91 -5.88
N PRO A 34 16.96 -28.05 -7.14
CA PRO A 34 17.82 -27.90 -8.30
C PRO A 34 18.08 -26.41 -8.58
N LEU A 35 18.79 -25.74 -7.65
CA LEU A 35 19.21 -24.34 -7.70
C LEU A 35 19.90 -24.00 -9.02
N HIS A 36 20.63 -24.96 -9.59
CA HIS A 36 21.27 -24.85 -10.89
C HIS A 36 20.26 -24.69 -12.05
N SER A 37 19.08 -25.31 -11.98
CA SER A 37 18.03 -25.20 -13.00
C SER A 37 17.35 -23.82 -12.95
N VAL A 38 17.13 -23.30 -11.74
CA VAL A 38 16.53 -21.98 -11.51
C VAL A 38 17.51 -20.84 -11.75
N ALA A 39 18.80 -21.05 -11.51
CA ALA A 39 19.82 -20.06 -11.75
C ALA A 39 20.18 -19.85 -13.23
N MET A 40 19.73 -20.72 -14.14
CA MET A 40 19.97 -20.55 -15.58
C MET A 40 19.21 -19.37 -16.22
N VAL A 41 18.23 -18.77 -15.52
CA VAL A 41 17.51 -17.56 -15.97
C VAL A 41 18.16 -16.25 -15.52
N SER A 42 19.19 -16.27 -14.66
CA SER A 42 19.95 -15.05 -14.32
C SER A 42 21.38 -15.33 -13.86
N LYS A 43 22.35 -14.65 -14.49
CA LYS A 43 23.77 -14.72 -14.11
C LYS A 43 24.00 -14.24 -12.68
N GLN A 44 23.18 -13.32 -12.18
CA GLN A 44 23.26 -12.83 -10.81
C GLN A 44 22.81 -13.92 -9.83
N LEU A 45 21.69 -14.59 -10.13
CA LEU A 45 21.18 -15.70 -9.32
C LEU A 45 22.16 -16.86 -9.27
N LEU A 46 22.76 -17.22 -10.40
CA LEU A 46 23.76 -18.28 -10.51
C LEU A 46 25.02 -18.00 -9.70
N ARG A 47 25.45 -16.74 -9.65
CA ARG A 47 26.59 -16.35 -8.83
C ARG A 47 26.26 -16.52 -7.35
N ILE A 48 25.10 -16.04 -6.92
CA ILE A 48 24.71 -16.05 -5.51
C ILE A 48 24.40 -17.48 -5.03
N ALA A 49 23.73 -18.30 -5.84
CA ALA A 49 23.44 -19.70 -5.49
C ALA A 49 24.71 -20.53 -5.24
N ARG A 50 25.81 -20.23 -5.96
CA ARG A 50 27.12 -20.88 -5.75
C ARG A 50 27.82 -20.45 -4.46
N GLU A 51 27.49 -19.26 -3.94
CA GLU A 51 28.07 -18.73 -2.71
C GLU A 51 27.42 -19.33 -1.44
N MET A 52 26.31 -20.08 -1.58
CA MET A 52 25.38 -20.39 -0.49
C MET A 52 25.22 -21.87 -0.14
N GLU A 53 26.10 -22.77 -0.58
CA GLU A 53 26.06 -24.19 -0.19
C GLU A 53 26.17 -24.36 1.34
N GLY A 54 25.04 -24.47 2.06
CA GLY A 54 25.02 -24.98 3.44
C GLY A 54 24.24 -24.22 4.54
N ALA A 55 23.07 -23.64 4.29
CA ALA A 55 22.19 -23.20 5.39
C ALA A 55 20.73 -23.37 5.01
N ALA A 56 19.93 -24.01 5.87
CA ALA A 56 18.48 -24.13 5.73
C ALA A 56 17.82 -23.83 7.07
N GLN A 57 16.95 -22.82 7.10
CA GLN A 57 15.81 -22.67 8.01
C GLN A 57 14.87 -21.60 7.42
N THR A 58 13.62 -21.99 7.17
CA THR A 58 12.62 -21.21 6.44
C THR A 58 12.05 -20.06 7.29
N ASP A 59 12.21 -18.81 6.85
CA ASP A 59 11.35 -17.69 7.23
C ASP A 59 11.06 -16.80 6.02
N LEU A 60 9.95 -17.06 5.33
CA LEU A 60 9.44 -16.20 4.24
C LEU A 60 8.78 -14.91 4.75
N GLY A 61 8.63 -14.75 6.07
CA GLY A 61 7.96 -13.61 6.71
C GLY A 61 8.48 -12.24 6.24
N PRO A 62 9.80 -12.02 6.08
CA PRO A 62 10.32 -10.76 5.57
C PRO A 62 9.91 -10.45 4.13
N LEU A 63 9.76 -11.45 3.26
CA LEU A 63 9.34 -11.26 1.87
C LEU A 63 7.82 -11.05 1.77
N LEU A 64 7.05 -11.79 2.58
CA LEU A 64 5.59 -11.67 2.68
C LEU A 64 5.16 -10.36 3.38
N SER A 65 6.01 -9.77 4.20
CA SER A 65 5.78 -8.46 4.84
C SER A 65 6.14 -7.25 3.95
N MET A 66 6.70 -7.48 2.75
CA MET A 66 6.92 -6.40 1.76
C MET A 66 5.62 -6.05 1.06
N THR A 67 4.78 -5.28 1.73
CA THR A 67 3.43 -4.92 1.24
C THR A 67 3.43 -3.93 0.08
N SER A 68 4.52 -3.18 -0.14
CA SER A 68 4.54 -2.07 -1.11
C SER A 68 5.17 -2.36 -2.48
N VAL A 69 5.59 -3.59 -2.77
CA VAL A 69 6.29 -3.94 -4.02
C VAL A 69 5.41 -4.80 -4.91
N THR A 70 5.19 -4.35 -6.15
CA THR A 70 4.58 -5.18 -7.20
C THR A 70 5.66 -6.04 -7.85
N PHE A 71 5.36 -7.31 -8.09
CA PHE A 71 6.31 -8.24 -8.70
C PHE A 71 6.00 -8.48 -10.18
N SER A 72 7.00 -8.91 -10.95
CA SER A 72 6.78 -9.29 -12.34
C SER A 72 6.02 -10.61 -12.43
N ALA A 73 5.25 -10.81 -13.50
CA ALA A 73 4.54 -12.07 -13.75
C ALA A 73 5.47 -13.28 -13.70
N SER A 74 6.69 -13.17 -14.23
CA SER A 74 7.68 -14.25 -14.19
C SER A 74 8.18 -14.56 -12.78
N PHE A 75 8.29 -13.56 -11.90
CA PHE A 75 8.64 -13.79 -10.50
C PHE A 75 7.50 -14.47 -9.75
N LEU A 76 6.26 -14.07 -10.00
CA LEU A 76 5.09 -14.68 -9.36
C LEU A 76 4.88 -16.11 -9.83
N ASP A 77 5.11 -16.41 -11.12
CA ASP A 77 5.04 -17.76 -11.66
C ASP A 77 6.13 -18.64 -11.05
N TRP A 78 7.35 -18.10 -10.89
CA TRP A 78 8.43 -18.77 -10.16
C TRP A 78 8.06 -19.03 -8.69
N LEU A 79 7.59 -18.01 -7.97
CA LEU A 79 7.20 -18.09 -6.56
C LEU A 79 6.07 -19.10 -6.36
N HIS A 80 5.08 -19.08 -7.24
CA HIS A 80 3.99 -20.04 -7.29
C HIS A 80 4.49 -21.46 -7.50
N LEU A 81 5.41 -21.70 -8.44
CA LEU A 81 6.01 -23.02 -8.64
C LEU A 81 6.82 -23.50 -7.43
N CYS A 82 7.44 -22.59 -6.68
CA CYS A 82 8.15 -22.94 -5.44
C CYS A 82 7.21 -23.34 -4.31
N VAL A 83 5.96 -22.87 -4.32
CA VAL A 83 4.96 -23.11 -3.27
C VAL A 83 3.91 -24.16 -3.66
N CYS A 84 3.62 -24.33 -4.95
CA CYS A 84 2.57 -25.24 -5.41
C CYS A 84 3.02 -26.70 -5.43
N GLY A 85 2.20 -27.55 -4.78
CA GLY A 85 2.49 -28.97 -4.61
C GLY A 85 3.33 -29.30 -3.37
N ARG A 86 3.60 -28.30 -2.52
CA ARG A 86 4.23 -28.47 -1.20
C ARG A 86 3.13 -28.63 -0.15
N ASP A 87 2.84 -29.87 0.23
CA ASP A 87 1.91 -30.19 1.32
C ASP A 87 2.49 -29.85 2.71
N ASP A 88 3.78 -29.51 2.78
CA ASP A 88 4.52 -29.16 4.00
C ASP A 88 4.56 -27.65 4.30
N LEU A 89 4.10 -26.80 3.38
CA LEU A 89 4.01 -25.37 3.60
C LEU A 89 2.71 -25.02 4.34
N ASP A 90 2.84 -24.16 5.34
CA ASP A 90 1.71 -23.64 6.11
C ASP A 90 0.69 -22.93 5.21
N GLU A 91 -0.60 -23.07 5.51
CA GLU A 91 -1.69 -22.43 4.77
C GLU A 91 -1.49 -20.91 4.64
N GLY A 92 -0.89 -20.26 5.66
CA GLY A 92 -0.60 -18.83 5.63
C GLY A 92 0.44 -18.42 4.58
N VAL A 93 1.38 -19.30 4.22
CA VAL A 93 2.35 -19.03 3.15
C VAL A 93 1.67 -19.06 1.78
N GLN A 94 0.77 -20.02 1.57
CA GLN A 94 0.02 -20.14 0.31
C GLN A 94 -0.92 -18.95 0.11
N GLU A 95 -1.59 -18.51 1.18
CA GLU A 95 -2.43 -17.32 1.17
C GLU A 95 -1.63 -16.04 0.87
N ALA A 96 -0.46 -15.87 1.49
CA ALA A 96 0.36 -14.70 1.25
C ALA A 96 0.88 -14.62 -0.20
N VAL A 97 1.24 -15.75 -0.82
CA VAL A 97 1.58 -15.81 -2.26
C VAL A 97 0.38 -15.42 -3.13
N ALA A 98 -0.82 -15.86 -2.78
CA ALA A 98 -2.04 -15.48 -3.49
C ALA A 98 -2.31 -13.96 -3.36
N ILE A 99 -2.15 -13.37 -2.18
CA ILE A 99 -2.27 -11.93 -1.94
C ILE A 99 -1.28 -11.14 -2.80
N LEU A 100 -0.02 -11.58 -2.85
CA LEU A 100 1.01 -10.94 -3.69
C LEU A 100 0.69 -11.04 -5.18
N ALA A 101 0.19 -12.19 -5.63
CA ALA A 101 -0.25 -12.39 -7.00
C ALA A 101 -1.45 -11.50 -7.35
N ALA A 102 -2.42 -11.36 -6.44
CA ALA A 102 -3.59 -10.52 -6.65
C ALA A 102 -3.23 -9.05 -6.85
N ARG A 103 -2.26 -8.53 -6.09
CA ARG A 103 -1.79 -7.14 -6.18
C ARG A 103 -0.96 -6.84 -7.44
N SER A 104 -0.36 -7.86 -8.04
CA SER A 104 0.69 -7.65 -9.03
C SER A 104 0.20 -7.83 -10.47
N PRO A 105 0.70 -7.03 -11.44
CA PRO A 105 0.38 -7.21 -12.85
C PRO A 105 0.75 -8.61 -13.36
N GLY A 106 -0.19 -9.26 -14.04
CA GLY A 106 0.00 -10.62 -14.58
C GLY A 106 -0.02 -11.73 -13.52
N GLY A 107 -0.34 -11.43 -12.25
CA GLY A 107 -0.53 -12.44 -11.21
C GLY A 107 -1.85 -13.21 -11.32
N LEU A 108 -2.77 -12.81 -12.19
CA LEU A 108 -4.03 -13.52 -12.42
C LEU A 108 -3.84 -14.97 -12.89
N ASP A 109 -2.85 -15.22 -13.75
CA ASP A 109 -2.59 -16.59 -14.23
C ASP A 109 -2.07 -17.50 -13.10
N VAL A 110 -1.31 -16.92 -12.16
CA VAL A 110 -0.89 -17.58 -10.93
C VAL A 110 -2.11 -17.89 -10.05
N LEU A 111 -3.01 -16.92 -9.86
CA LEU A 111 -4.25 -17.11 -9.09
C LEU A 111 -5.21 -18.14 -9.68
N ARG A 112 -5.25 -18.28 -11.00
CA ARG A 112 -6.10 -19.27 -11.66
C ARG A 112 -5.62 -20.70 -11.43
N ARG A 113 -4.30 -20.85 -11.23
CA ARG A 113 -3.63 -22.13 -10.97
C ARG A 113 -3.56 -22.42 -9.48
N SER A 114 -3.49 -21.40 -8.64
CA SER A 114 -3.58 -21.57 -7.19
C SER A 114 -5.03 -21.90 -6.84
N GLY A 115 -5.24 -22.92 -6.01
CA GLY A 115 -6.55 -23.19 -5.41
C GLY A 115 -6.93 -22.15 -4.35
N ALA A 116 -6.54 -20.87 -4.54
CA ALA A 116 -6.64 -19.83 -3.54
C ALA A 116 -8.10 -19.63 -3.11
N THR A 117 -8.29 -19.55 -1.80
CA THR A 117 -9.58 -19.26 -1.18
C THR A 117 -10.02 -17.85 -1.59
N LEU A 118 -11.27 -17.72 -2.02
CA LEU A 118 -11.84 -16.42 -2.36
C LEU A 118 -12.14 -15.67 -1.06
N SER A 119 -11.34 -14.64 -0.77
CA SER A 119 -11.46 -13.82 0.44
C SER A 119 -11.56 -12.34 0.11
N GLN A 120 -12.10 -11.56 1.05
CA GLN A 120 -12.12 -10.10 0.96
C GLN A 120 -10.71 -9.51 0.91
N GLU A 121 -9.75 -10.15 1.61
CA GLU A 121 -8.34 -9.75 1.61
C GLU A 121 -7.71 -9.89 0.21
N LEU A 122 -8.05 -10.97 -0.51
CA LEU A 122 -7.59 -11.16 -1.88
C LEU A 122 -8.17 -10.10 -2.83
N ALA A 123 -9.43 -9.71 -2.63
CA ALA A 123 -10.07 -8.62 -3.37
C ALA A 123 -9.44 -7.25 -3.04
N ALA A 124 -9.17 -6.98 -1.76
CA ALA A 124 -8.48 -5.77 -1.32
C ALA A 124 -7.06 -5.69 -1.90
N ALA A 125 -6.32 -6.80 -1.96
CA ALA A 125 -5.00 -6.84 -2.56
C ALA A 125 -5.04 -6.54 -4.08
N ALA A 126 -6.02 -7.10 -4.80
CA ALA A 126 -6.24 -6.76 -6.20
C ALA A 126 -6.60 -5.27 -6.40
N ALA A 127 -7.43 -4.72 -5.51
CA ALA A 127 -7.81 -3.30 -5.51
C ALA A 127 -6.62 -2.38 -5.20
N GLU A 128 -5.76 -2.75 -4.26
CA GLU A 128 -4.50 -2.06 -3.94
C GLU A 128 -3.58 -1.98 -5.17
N GLY A 129 -3.47 -3.10 -5.88
CA GLY A 129 -2.70 -3.22 -7.11
C GLY A 129 -3.30 -2.51 -8.32
N GLY A 130 -4.59 -2.17 -8.26
CA GLY A 130 -5.35 -1.70 -9.43
C GLY A 130 -5.57 -2.79 -10.48
N GLN A 131 -5.53 -4.08 -10.09
CA GLN A 131 -5.63 -5.21 -11.01
C GLN A 131 -7.10 -5.49 -11.36
N VAL A 132 -7.65 -4.71 -12.31
CA VAL A 132 -9.07 -4.81 -12.72
C VAL A 132 -9.44 -6.20 -13.25
N GLU A 133 -8.56 -6.83 -14.02
CA GLU A 133 -8.78 -8.20 -14.54
C GLU A 133 -8.88 -9.24 -13.40
N THR A 134 -8.06 -9.08 -12.36
CA THR A 134 -8.14 -9.93 -11.17
C THR A 134 -9.42 -9.68 -10.40
N LEU A 135 -9.83 -8.43 -10.21
CA LEU A 135 -11.11 -8.09 -9.57
C LEU A 135 -12.31 -8.66 -10.34
N GLN A 136 -12.30 -8.59 -11.68
CA GLN A 136 -13.31 -9.21 -12.54
C GLN A 136 -13.39 -10.71 -12.33
N TRP A 137 -12.24 -11.38 -12.29
CA TRP A 137 -12.18 -12.82 -12.08
C TRP A 137 -12.68 -13.21 -10.69
N LEU A 138 -12.29 -12.49 -9.63
CA LEU A 138 -12.77 -12.72 -8.26
C LEU A 138 -14.29 -12.56 -8.16
N ARG A 139 -14.84 -11.47 -8.72
CA ARG A 139 -16.27 -11.20 -8.72
C ARG A 139 -17.06 -12.27 -9.48
N GLY A 140 -16.55 -12.71 -10.64
CA GLY A 140 -17.16 -13.76 -11.45
C GLY A 140 -17.23 -15.13 -10.74
N ARG A 141 -16.38 -15.35 -9.73
CA ARG A 141 -16.42 -16.54 -8.87
C ARG A 141 -17.24 -16.38 -7.60
N GLY A 142 -17.93 -15.25 -7.44
CA GLY A 142 -18.77 -14.98 -6.27
C GLY A 142 -18.02 -14.46 -5.05
N CYS A 143 -16.80 -13.93 -5.22
CA CYS A 143 -16.09 -13.27 -4.11
C CYS A 143 -16.90 -12.06 -3.61
N PRO A 144 -17.24 -11.97 -2.31
CA PRO A 144 -17.97 -10.85 -1.77
C PRO A 144 -17.08 -9.61 -1.75
N PHE A 145 -17.59 -8.51 -2.32
CA PHE A 145 -16.94 -7.20 -2.24
C PHE A 145 -17.77 -6.31 -1.33
N ASP A 146 -17.11 -5.67 -0.39
CA ASP A 146 -17.68 -4.66 0.50
C ASP A 146 -16.99 -3.31 0.29
N GLU A 147 -17.34 -2.33 1.11
CA GLU A 147 -16.80 -0.97 1.06
C GLU A 147 -15.27 -0.93 1.26
N SER A 148 -14.68 -1.94 1.89
CA SER A 148 -13.23 -1.98 2.17
C SER A 148 -12.43 -2.07 0.88
N VAL A 149 -12.92 -2.80 -0.12
CA VAL A 149 -12.27 -2.92 -1.45
C VAL A 149 -12.17 -1.56 -2.12
N CYS A 150 -13.23 -0.75 -2.03
CA CYS A 150 -13.21 0.63 -2.52
C CYS A 150 -12.27 1.52 -1.69
N ALA A 151 -12.24 1.38 -0.36
CA ALA A 151 -11.33 2.14 0.48
C ALA A 151 -9.86 1.84 0.17
N THR A 152 -9.50 0.58 -0.04
CA THR A 152 -8.15 0.17 -0.42
C THR A 152 -7.76 0.69 -1.81
N ALA A 153 -8.65 0.62 -2.80
CA ALA A 153 -8.40 1.22 -4.12
C ALA A 153 -8.21 2.74 -4.01
N ALA A 154 -9.00 3.42 -3.18
CA ALA A 154 -8.92 4.86 -2.95
C ALA A 154 -7.63 5.30 -2.25
N GLU A 155 -7.19 4.56 -1.23
CA GLU A 155 -5.91 4.74 -0.54
C GLU A 155 -4.72 4.75 -1.53
N HIS A 156 -4.76 3.84 -2.50
CA HIS A 156 -3.71 3.64 -3.49
C HIS A 156 -3.91 4.46 -4.78
N GLY A 157 -4.97 5.27 -4.85
CA GLY A 157 -5.27 6.13 -5.97
C GLY A 157 -5.63 5.38 -7.27
N ARG A 158 -6.18 4.17 -7.15
CA ARG A 158 -6.52 3.30 -8.30
C ARG A 158 -7.89 3.68 -8.88
N ILE A 159 -7.94 4.80 -9.61
CA ILE A 159 -9.18 5.31 -10.21
C ILE A 159 -9.79 4.29 -11.18
N ASP A 160 -8.99 3.62 -12.02
CA ASP A 160 -9.49 2.60 -12.95
C ASP A 160 -10.21 1.44 -12.23
N ALA A 161 -9.68 1.01 -11.09
CA ALA A 161 -10.32 -0.01 -10.26
C ALA A 161 -11.61 0.51 -9.61
N LEU A 162 -11.62 1.74 -9.10
CA LEU A 162 -12.82 2.38 -8.55
C LEU A 162 -13.92 2.56 -9.62
N GLU A 163 -13.55 2.92 -10.85
CA GLU A 163 -14.48 3.05 -11.97
C GLU A 163 -15.15 1.71 -12.27
N TRP A 164 -14.34 0.65 -12.36
CA TRP A 164 -14.87 -0.69 -12.59
C TRP A 164 -15.72 -1.20 -11.41
N LEU A 165 -15.31 -0.98 -10.15
CA LEU A 165 -16.09 -1.35 -8.96
C LEU A 165 -17.45 -0.63 -8.92
N ARG A 166 -17.49 0.63 -9.37
CA ARG A 166 -18.72 1.42 -9.41
C ARG A 166 -19.66 1.03 -10.54
N SER A 167 -19.14 0.46 -11.64
CA SER A 167 -19.92 0.03 -12.80
C SER A 167 -20.60 -1.33 -12.62
N GLN A 168 -20.44 -1.99 -11.46
CA GLN A 168 -21.05 -3.29 -11.16
C GLN A 168 -22.57 -3.17 -10.88
N ASP A 169 -23.27 -4.31 -10.96
CA ASP A 169 -24.69 -4.45 -10.59
C ASP A 169 -24.88 -5.62 -9.58
N PRO A 170 -25.20 -5.35 -8.30
CA PRO A 170 -25.26 -4.02 -7.69
C PRO A 170 -23.84 -3.42 -7.57
N PRO A 171 -23.73 -2.07 -7.57
CA PRO A 171 -22.45 -1.40 -7.40
C PRO A 171 -21.89 -1.65 -6.01
N VAL A 172 -20.56 -1.77 -5.90
CA VAL A 172 -19.92 -1.85 -4.58
C VAL A 172 -20.13 -0.51 -3.86
N PRO A 173 -20.67 -0.52 -2.63
CA PRO A 173 -20.99 0.71 -1.92
C PRO A 173 -19.75 1.51 -1.56
N PHE A 174 -19.90 2.83 -1.54
CA PHE A 174 -18.94 3.73 -0.91
C PHE A 174 -19.37 4.03 0.52
N ASN A 175 -18.40 4.34 1.37
CA ASN A 175 -18.64 4.92 2.69
C ASN A 175 -17.67 6.07 2.96
N ARG A 176 -17.79 6.71 4.12
CA ARG A 176 -16.87 7.79 4.52
C ARG A 176 -15.41 7.33 4.60
N TRP A 177 -15.17 6.04 4.89
CA TRP A 177 -13.82 5.51 4.98
C TRP A 177 -13.12 5.48 3.61
N THR A 178 -13.88 5.39 2.51
CA THR A 178 -13.33 5.49 1.15
C THR A 178 -12.63 6.82 0.91
N THR A 179 -13.26 7.95 1.28
CA THR A 179 -12.64 9.28 1.15
C THR A 179 -11.58 9.51 2.23
N HIS A 180 -11.76 8.99 3.45
CA HIS A 180 -10.75 9.08 4.50
C HIS A 180 -9.43 8.40 4.10
N ALA A 181 -9.49 7.23 3.47
CA ALA A 181 -8.32 6.50 3.03
C ALA A 181 -7.55 7.24 1.91
N ALA A 182 -8.26 7.81 0.94
CA ALA A 182 -7.65 8.67 -0.09
C ALA A 182 -7.01 9.94 0.52
N ALA A 183 -7.69 10.57 1.48
CA ALA A 183 -7.18 11.74 2.19
C ALA A 183 -5.91 11.43 3.00
N LEU A 184 -5.89 10.29 3.70
CA LEU A 184 -4.75 9.84 4.49
C LEU A 184 -3.49 9.62 3.65
N LYS A 185 -3.62 9.28 2.36
CA LYS A 185 -2.49 9.11 1.42
C LYS A 185 -2.30 10.28 0.47
N GLY A 186 -2.99 11.39 0.68
CA GLY A 186 -2.77 12.61 -0.09
C GLY A 186 -3.30 12.55 -1.54
N ARG A 187 -4.22 11.63 -1.84
CA ARG A 187 -4.72 11.36 -3.20
C ARG A 187 -5.79 12.37 -3.63
N VAL A 188 -5.38 13.60 -3.91
CA VAL A 188 -6.32 14.69 -4.27
C VAL A 188 -7.14 14.37 -5.54
N ASP A 189 -6.52 13.82 -6.59
CA ASP A 189 -7.23 13.46 -7.83
C ASP A 189 -8.29 12.37 -7.58
N THR A 190 -7.98 11.42 -6.70
CA THR A 190 -8.92 10.37 -6.29
C THR A 190 -10.07 10.94 -5.45
N LEU A 191 -9.79 11.90 -4.56
CA LEU A 191 -10.84 12.61 -3.81
C LEU A 191 -11.77 13.41 -4.74
N GLU A 192 -11.20 14.10 -5.73
CA GLU A 192 -11.97 14.82 -6.75
C GLU A 192 -12.91 13.87 -7.50
N TRP A 193 -12.39 12.72 -7.94
CA TRP A 193 -13.18 11.68 -8.59
C TRP A 193 -14.26 11.13 -7.66
N LEU A 194 -13.93 10.75 -6.42
CA LEU A 194 -14.88 10.20 -5.44
C LEU A 194 -16.02 11.18 -5.15
N ALA A 195 -15.70 12.46 -4.97
CA ALA A 195 -16.69 13.50 -4.76
C ALA A 195 -17.61 13.66 -5.99
N SER A 196 -17.08 13.55 -7.21
CA SER A 196 -17.88 13.59 -8.46
C SER A 196 -18.87 12.41 -8.58
N LYS A 197 -18.58 11.28 -7.93
CA LYS A 197 -19.44 10.09 -7.91
C LYS A 197 -20.40 10.04 -6.71
N GLY A 198 -20.46 11.12 -5.91
CA GLY A 198 -21.33 11.22 -4.74
C GLY A 198 -20.87 10.41 -3.52
N CYS A 199 -19.57 10.07 -3.45
CA CYS A 199 -19.02 9.47 -2.24
C CYS A 199 -19.06 10.49 -1.07
N PRO A 200 -19.53 10.10 0.13
CA PRO A 200 -19.57 11.03 1.26
C PRO A 200 -18.14 11.41 1.71
N TYR A 201 -17.98 12.69 2.07
CA TYR A 201 -16.77 13.23 2.67
C TYR A 201 -17.12 14.25 3.75
N ASP A 202 -16.28 14.36 4.78
CA ASP A 202 -16.48 15.24 5.92
C ASP A 202 -15.15 15.84 6.41
N SER A 203 -15.21 16.81 7.32
CA SER A 203 -14.02 17.47 7.87
C SER A 203 -13.12 16.53 8.69
N TRP A 204 -13.63 15.36 9.13
CA TRP A 204 -12.84 14.40 9.91
C TRP A 204 -11.66 13.85 9.12
N MET A 205 -11.83 13.62 7.82
CA MET A 205 -10.75 13.12 6.96
C MET A 205 -9.51 14.03 6.93
N LEU A 206 -9.69 15.33 7.21
CA LEU A 206 -8.60 16.30 7.22
C LEU A 206 -7.62 16.05 8.38
N ARG A 207 -8.04 15.39 9.46
CA ARG A 207 -7.17 15.02 10.60
C ARG A 207 -6.06 14.07 10.16
N GLY A 208 -6.43 13.01 9.42
CA GLY A 208 -5.47 12.03 8.89
C GLY A 208 -4.52 12.66 7.88
N ALA A 209 -5.08 13.42 6.94
CA ALA A 209 -4.28 14.17 5.97
C ALA A 209 -3.32 15.17 6.63
N ALA A 210 -3.72 15.82 7.73
CA ALA A 210 -2.88 16.75 8.48
C ALA A 210 -1.73 16.02 9.17
N ARG A 211 -2.01 14.86 9.79
CA ARG A 211 -0.99 14.02 10.44
C ARG A 211 0.10 13.56 9.49
N GLU A 212 -0.26 13.25 8.25
CA GLU A 212 0.68 12.79 7.19
C GLU A 212 1.22 13.95 6.32
N GLY A 213 0.84 15.21 6.64
CA GLY A 213 1.40 16.39 5.98
C GLY A 213 0.86 16.68 4.59
N HIS A 214 -0.30 16.13 4.23
CA HIS A 214 -0.91 16.26 2.91
C HIS A 214 -1.66 17.59 2.73
N LEU A 215 -0.89 18.68 2.65
CA LEU A 215 -1.40 20.05 2.46
C LEU A 215 -2.37 20.18 1.26
N GLY A 216 -2.13 19.43 0.18
CA GLY A 216 -3.02 19.43 -0.99
C GLY A 216 -4.45 19.00 -0.66
N VAL A 217 -4.61 18.00 0.21
CA VAL A 217 -5.93 17.52 0.66
C VAL A 217 -6.64 18.56 1.52
N LEU A 218 -5.92 19.27 2.39
CA LEU A 218 -6.53 20.33 3.19
C LEU A 218 -6.97 21.51 2.32
N LYS A 219 -6.15 21.90 1.34
CA LYS A 219 -6.53 22.92 0.34
C LYS A 219 -7.78 22.51 -0.43
N TRP A 220 -7.84 21.25 -0.87
CA TRP A 220 -9.02 20.67 -1.52
C TRP A 220 -10.24 20.69 -0.60
N GLY A 221 -10.13 20.26 0.66
CA GLY A 221 -11.23 20.30 1.61
C GLY A 221 -11.77 21.71 1.84
N ARG A 222 -10.87 22.70 1.94
CA ARG A 222 -11.25 24.12 2.10
C ARG A 222 -11.95 24.69 0.87
N SER A 223 -11.52 24.34 -0.34
CA SER A 223 -12.21 24.77 -1.56
C SER A 223 -13.60 24.16 -1.71
N ARG A 224 -13.85 23.00 -1.07
CA ARG A 224 -15.16 22.34 -0.97
C ARG A 224 -16.02 22.83 0.20
N GLY A 225 -15.57 23.83 0.96
CA GLY A 225 -16.33 24.41 2.07
C GLY A 225 -16.31 23.60 3.37
N LEU A 226 -15.37 22.66 3.52
CA LEU A 226 -15.22 21.93 4.78
C LEU A 226 -14.73 22.88 5.89
N HIS A 227 -15.37 22.78 7.05
CA HIS A 227 -14.98 23.51 8.24
C HIS A 227 -13.70 22.91 8.84
N TRP A 228 -12.96 23.71 9.60
CA TRP A 228 -11.82 23.24 10.36
C TRP A 228 -12.30 22.30 11.47
N HIS A 229 -11.59 21.19 11.62
CA HIS A 229 -11.67 20.39 12.84
C HIS A 229 -10.56 20.87 13.79
N ASP A 230 -10.84 20.94 15.09
CA ASP A 230 -9.92 21.46 16.11
C ASP A 230 -8.61 20.68 16.24
N ASP A 231 -8.50 19.53 15.56
CA ASP A 231 -7.35 18.64 15.63
C ASP A 231 -6.46 18.72 14.40
N VAL A 232 -6.79 19.55 13.41
CA VAL A 232 -5.95 19.70 12.21
C VAL A 232 -4.54 20.18 12.59
N ILE A 233 -4.43 21.25 13.39
CA ILE A 233 -3.12 21.73 13.84
C ILE A 233 -2.45 20.72 14.79
N PRO A 234 -3.11 20.20 15.85
CA PRO A 234 -2.52 19.17 16.70
C PRO A 234 -1.97 17.95 15.95
N MET A 235 -2.71 17.43 14.97
CA MET A 235 -2.26 16.27 14.19
C MET A 235 -1.09 16.62 13.26
N ALA A 236 -1.12 17.78 12.60
CA ALA A 236 0.03 18.25 11.83
C ALA A 236 1.27 18.50 12.71
N SER A 237 1.06 18.91 13.96
CA SER A 237 2.11 19.10 14.95
C SER A 237 2.74 17.78 15.38
N ALA A 238 1.94 16.73 15.60
CA ALA A 238 2.45 15.38 15.82
C ALA A 238 3.32 14.89 14.65
N GLY A 239 2.90 15.16 13.41
CA GLY A 239 3.63 14.80 12.18
C GLY A 239 4.88 15.64 11.93
N GLY A 240 4.94 16.86 12.48
CA GLY A 240 6.03 17.81 12.27
C GLY A 240 5.89 18.65 10.99
N HIS A 241 4.67 18.84 10.49
CA HIS A 241 4.40 19.47 9.20
C HIS A 241 4.24 21.00 9.31
N LEU A 242 5.36 21.69 9.56
CA LEU A 242 5.39 23.13 9.81
C LEU A 242 4.72 23.98 8.71
N GLU A 243 4.99 23.70 7.44
CA GLU A 243 4.39 24.47 6.33
C GLU A 243 2.87 24.30 6.23
N LEU A 244 2.36 23.11 6.59
CA LEU A 244 0.94 22.86 6.69
C LEU A 244 0.33 23.66 7.84
N ILE A 245 0.98 23.69 9.00
CA ILE A 245 0.53 24.45 10.18
C ILE A 245 0.48 25.96 9.88
N LYS A 246 1.55 26.52 9.30
CA LYS A 246 1.60 27.93 8.89
C LYS A 246 0.44 28.27 7.96
N TRP A 247 0.23 27.44 6.95
CA TRP A 247 -0.87 27.64 6.01
C TRP A 247 -2.24 27.52 6.70
N ALA A 248 -2.50 26.49 7.50
CA ALA A 248 -3.77 26.31 8.20
C ALA A 248 -4.07 27.46 9.16
N SER A 249 -3.07 27.92 9.92
CA SER A 249 -3.16 29.08 10.80
C SER A 249 -3.52 30.36 10.02
N SER A 250 -2.88 30.59 8.87
CA SER A 250 -3.21 31.74 8.00
C SER A 250 -4.64 31.72 7.44
N GLN A 251 -5.27 30.53 7.42
CA GLN A 251 -6.65 30.32 6.98
C GLN A 251 -7.65 30.30 8.16
N GLY A 252 -7.21 30.72 9.36
CA GLY A 252 -8.03 30.80 10.55
C GLY A 252 -8.38 29.45 11.18
N CYS A 253 -7.55 28.42 10.97
CA CYS A 253 -7.70 27.16 11.71
C CYS A 253 -7.45 27.41 13.20
N PRO A 254 -8.35 26.98 14.10
CA PRO A 254 -8.14 27.15 15.53
C PRO A 254 -6.88 26.40 15.98
N MET A 255 -6.11 27.06 16.84
CA MET A 255 -4.93 26.51 17.49
C MET A 255 -5.21 26.41 18.99
N ASP A 256 -4.97 25.24 19.56
CA ASP A 256 -5.09 25.01 21.00
C ASP A 256 -3.81 24.44 21.58
N TYR A 257 -3.78 24.30 22.91
CA TYR A 257 -2.62 23.81 23.66
C TYR A 257 -2.16 22.40 23.24
N ARG A 258 -3.05 21.58 22.64
CA ARG A 258 -2.70 20.23 22.20
C ARG A 258 -1.66 20.29 21.09
N ALA A 259 -1.66 21.33 20.26
CA ALA A 259 -0.63 21.52 19.23
C ALA A 259 0.79 21.51 19.81
N CYS A 260 1.01 22.22 20.92
CA CYS A 260 2.30 22.26 21.61
C CYS A 260 2.63 20.91 22.27
N ARG A 261 1.65 20.27 22.91
CA ARG A 261 1.82 18.95 23.52
C ARG A 261 2.21 17.89 22.48
N GLU A 262 1.46 17.78 21.40
CA GLU A 262 1.71 16.79 20.33
C GLU A 262 3.09 17.01 19.68
N ALA A 263 3.48 18.28 19.44
CA ALA A 263 4.82 18.59 18.92
C ALA A 263 5.93 18.18 19.89
N ALA A 264 5.75 18.40 21.20
CA ALA A 264 6.71 18.04 22.22
C ALA A 264 6.85 16.51 22.38
N GLU A 265 5.73 15.81 22.51
CA GLU A 265 5.69 14.34 22.67
C GLU A 265 6.30 13.60 21.47
N ASN A 266 6.16 14.15 20.26
CA ASN A 266 6.71 13.56 19.04
C ASN A 266 8.09 14.14 18.65
N GLY A 267 8.71 14.94 19.52
CA GLY A 267 10.07 15.49 19.31
C GLY A 267 10.18 16.48 18.14
N LYS A 268 9.09 17.12 17.74
CA LYS A 268 9.02 18.05 16.60
C LYS A 268 9.43 19.46 17.01
N LEU A 269 10.72 19.64 17.30
CA LEU A 269 11.27 20.89 17.87
C LEU A 269 11.01 22.12 17.01
N GLU A 270 11.15 22.02 15.69
CA GLU A 270 10.91 23.15 14.77
C GLU A 270 9.45 23.63 14.85
N VAL A 271 8.50 22.69 14.87
CA VAL A 271 7.09 23.01 15.03
C VAL A 271 6.83 23.60 16.42
N LEU A 272 7.38 23.01 17.47
CA LEU A 272 7.19 23.49 18.85
C LEU A 272 7.70 24.92 19.02
N ASN A 273 8.87 25.25 18.49
CA ASN A 273 9.41 26.61 18.54
C ASN A 273 8.51 27.59 17.80
N TRP A 274 8.08 27.25 16.58
CA TRP A 274 7.17 28.11 15.83
C TRP A 274 5.84 28.31 16.55
N LEU A 275 5.26 27.26 17.15
CA LEU A 275 4.02 27.36 17.92
C LEU A 275 4.17 28.28 19.13
N LYS A 276 5.28 28.20 19.87
CA LYS A 276 5.58 29.10 21.00
C LYS A 276 5.70 30.56 20.56
N GLU A 277 6.39 30.81 19.46
CA GLU A 277 6.54 32.16 18.89
C GLU A 277 5.20 32.75 18.40
N ASN A 278 4.25 31.90 18.03
CA ASN A 278 2.95 32.30 17.49
C ASN A 278 1.80 32.20 18.51
N GLY A 279 2.12 32.18 19.80
CA GLY A 279 1.13 32.32 20.88
C GLY A 279 0.23 31.09 21.08
N CYS A 280 0.75 29.89 20.83
CA CYS A 280 0.08 28.63 21.19
C CYS A 280 -0.41 28.67 22.65
N PRO A 281 -1.72 28.47 22.92
CA PRO A 281 -2.27 28.58 24.26
C PRO A 281 -1.60 27.65 25.26
N ALA A 282 -1.43 28.12 26.50
CA ALA A 282 -1.01 27.27 27.61
C ALA A 282 -2.09 26.23 27.95
N PHE A 283 -1.69 25.17 28.64
CA PHE A 283 -2.61 24.12 29.09
C PHE A 283 -3.66 24.74 30.04
N PRO A 284 -4.98 24.49 29.83
CA PRO A 284 -5.99 24.99 30.74
C PRO A 284 -5.82 24.33 32.11
N GLY A 285 -5.31 25.08 33.08
CA GLY A 285 -5.03 24.62 34.45
C GLY A 285 -3.67 25.02 35.03
N GLU A 286 -2.76 25.56 34.21
CA GLU A 286 -1.57 26.26 34.72
C GLU A 286 -1.89 27.76 34.84
N GLU A 287 -2.59 28.14 35.91
CA GLU A 287 -2.48 29.53 36.38
C GLU A 287 -1.06 29.73 36.92
N PRO A 288 -0.35 30.82 36.57
CA PRO A 288 0.95 31.08 37.14
C PRO A 288 0.80 31.25 38.66
N GLU A 289 1.49 30.43 39.44
CA GLU A 289 1.68 30.68 40.87
C GLU A 289 2.40 32.04 40.99
N GLU A 290 1.68 33.06 41.46
CA GLU A 290 2.19 34.41 41.78
C GLU A 290 3.18 34.40 42.95
#